data_AF-A0A7K2XKG7-F1
#
_entry.id   AF-A0A7K2XKG7-F1
#
_cell.length_a   1.000
_cell.length_b   1.000
_cell.length_c   1.000
_cell.angle_alpha   90.00
_cell.angle_beta   90.00
_cell.angle_gamma   90.00
#
_symmetry.space_group_name_H-M   'P 1'
#
loop_
_entity.id
_entity.type
_entity.pdbx_description
1 polymer ?
#
loop_
_entity_poly.entity_id
_entity_poly.type
_entity_poly.pdbx_seq_one_letter_code
_entity_poly.pdbx_strand_id
1 'polypeptide(L)'
;AWLRRGAPARKLVVGMPFYGQGWTGVTGGGNGLGKPATGPAPATWTAGSEDYKLLKRLAESGTYKLYRGERNGHAWLFDGTTLWTYDDPTVLRTKASYVRKNGLGGAMVWSLDGDTPDGELITAIDRGLNRR
;
A
#
# COMPACT_ATOMS: atom_id res chain seq x y z
N ALA A 1 -6.29 -8.87 -16.95
CA ALA A 1 -5.71 -8.93 -18.30
C ALA A 1 -4.89 -10.21 -18.54
N TRP A 2 -3.90 -10.52 -17.69
CA TRP A 2 -3.02 -11.71 -17.83
C TRP A 2 -3.76 -13.05 -17.94
N LEU A 3 -4.69 -13.34 -17.02
CA LEU A 3 -5.50 -14.57 -17.05
C LEU A 3 -6.28 -14.71 -18.37
N ARG A 4 -6.96 -13.64 -18.80
CA ARG A 4 -7.69 -13.60 -20.08
C ARG A 4 -6.79 -13.79 -21.31
N ARG A 5 -5.50 -13.48 -21.20
CA ARG A 5 -4.50 -13.66 -22.27
C ARG A 5 -3.79 -15.02 -22.18
N GLY A 6 -4.23 -15.93 -21.33
CA GLY A 6 -3.75 -17.32 -21.27
C GLY A 6 -2.61 -17.58 -20.27
N ALA A 7 -2.18 -16.59 -19.49
CA ALA A 7 -1.18 -16.84 -18.45
C ALA A 7 -1.75 -17.76 -17.36
N PRO A 8 -1.11 -18.92 -17.05
CA PRO A 8 -1.60 -19.81 -16.01
C PRO A 8 -1.64 -19.11 -14.65
N ALA A 9 -2.78 -19.15 -13.95
CA ALA A 9 -2.98 -18.49 -12.65
C ALA A 9 -1.86 -18.82 -11.64
N ARG A 10 -1.52 -20.11 -11.51
CA ARG A 10 -0.44 -20.61 -10.63
C ARG A 10 0.97 -20.08 -10.93
N LYS A 11 1.19 -19.42 -12.08
CA LYS A 11 2.47 -18.79 -12.46
C LYS A 11 2.45 -17.26 -12.30
N LEU A 12 1.32 -16.68 -11.92
CA LEU A 12 1.19 -15.24 -11.70
C LEU A 12 1.34 -14.93 -10.21
N VAL A 13 2.30 -14.06 -9.89
CA VAL A 13 2.49 -13.52 -8.54
C VAL A 13 1.98 -12.07 -8.48
N VAL A 14 1.34 -11.70 -7.37
CA VAL A 14 0.83 -10.33 -7.18
C VAL A 14 1.91 -9.49 -6.51
N GLY A 15 2.31 -8.39 -7.15
CA GLY A 15 3.21 -7.41 -6.56
C GLY A 15 2.54 -6.64 -5.41
N MET A 16 3.23 -6.55 -4.28
CA MET A 16 2.78 -5.87 -3.06
C MET A 16 3.87 -4.88 -2.60
N PRO A 17 3.63 -3.57 -2.66
CA PRO A 17 4.63 -2.56 -2.32
C PRO A 17 4.79 -2.41 -0.81
N PHE A 18 6.03 -2.31 -0.34
CA PHE A 18 6.42 -1.95 1.03
C PHE A 18 6.83 -0.46 1.11
N TYR A 19 6.24 0.34 0.23
CA TYR A 19 6.40 1.78 0.14
C TYR A 19 5.06 2.40 -0.25
N GLY A 20 4.96 3.72 -0.11
CA GLY A 20 3.84 4.50 -0.57
C GLY A 20 4.22 5.54 -1.61
N GLN A 21 3.20 6.13 -2.22
CA GLN A 21 3.31 7.26 -3.13
C GLN A 21 2.56 8.46 -2.57
N GLY A 22 3.16 9.65 -2.66
CA GLY A 22 2.65 10.83 -1.99
C GLY A 22 2.70 12.11 -2.80
N TRP A 23 1.77 13.01 -2.46
CA TRP A 23 1.59 14.31 -3.09
C TRP A 23 1.35 15.38 -2.03
N THR A 24 1.81 16.60 -2.28
CA THR A 24 1.63 17.75 -1.39
C THR A 24 0.99 18.94 -2.10
N GLY A 25 0.55 19.92 -1.32
CA GLY A 25 -0.24 21.05 -1.82
C GLY A 25 -1.59 20.59 -2.38
N VAL A 26 -2.18 19.57 -1.75
CA VAL A 26 -3.49 19.04 -2.15
C VAL A 26 -4.55 20.10 -1.89
N THR A 27 -5.33 20.43 -2.93
CA THR A 27 -6.41 21.43 -2.86
C THR A 27 -7.77 20.75 -3.06
N GLY A 28 -8.84 21.24 -2.43
CA GLY A 28 -10.19 20.70 -2.61
C GLY A 28 -10.76 19.84 -1.46
N GLY A 29 -10.08 19.82 -0.31
CA GLY A 29 -10.62 19.39 0.98
C GLY A 29 -10.98 17.90 1.13
N GLY A 30 -11.73 17.59 2.19
CA GLY A 30 -12.18 16.23 2.51
C GLY A 30 -11.04 15.33 2.99
N ASN A 31 -10.89 14.17 2.37
CA ASN A 31 -9.86 13.18 2.70
C ASN A 31 -8.67 13.18 1.73
N GLY A 32 -8.56 14.21 0.87
CA GLY A 32 -7.46 14.42 -0.07
C GLY A 32 -7.40 13.48 -1.28
N LEU A 33 -8.07 12.32 -1.25
CA LEU A 33 -7.91 11.30 -2.28
C LEU A 33 -8.54 11.75 -3.61
N GLY A 34 -7.78 11.61 -4.71
CA GLY A 34 -8.22 11.99 -6.06
C GLY A 34 -8.34 13.50 -6.28
N LYS A 35 -7.76 14.31 -5.40
CA LYS A 35 -7.77 15.77 -5.49
C LYS A 35 -6.52 16.30 -6.21
N PRO A 36 -6.58 17.51 -6.82
CA PRO A 36 -5.41 18.16 -7.39
C PRO A 36 -4.32 18.40 -6.34
N ALA A 37 -3.07 18.25 -6.75
CA ALA A 37 -1.89 18.52 -5.93
C ALA A 37 -0.88 19.35 -6.73
N THR A 38 -0.03 20.11 -6.04
CA THR A 38 0.98 20.96 -6.70
C THR A 38 2.28 20.22 -7.00
N GLY A 39 2.51 19.07 -6.37
CA GLY A 39 3.73 18.29 -6.61
C GLY A 39 3.84 17.03 -5.76
N PRO A 40 4.95 16.28 -5.92
CA PRO A 40 5.25 15.12 -5.10
C PRO A 40 5.51 15.53 -3.64
N ALA A 41 5.12 14.67 -2.70
CA ALA A 41 5.38 14.92 -1.28
C ALA A 41 6.89 14.84 -0.98
N PRO A 42 7.43 15.70 -0.08
CA PRO A 42 8.80 15.54 0.40
C PRO A 42 9.01 14.16 1.02
N ALA A 43 10.13 13.51 0.70
CA ALA A 43 10.44 12.15 1.14
C ALA A 43 11.95 11.97 1.30
N THR A 44 12.34 10.88 1.98
CA THR A 44 13.73 10.62 2.37
C THR A 44 14.67 10.47 1.17
N TRP A 45 14.28 9.69 0.16
CA TRP A 45 15.16 9.31 -0.96
C TRP A 45 14.73 9.89 -2.30
N THR A 46 13.42 9.89 -2.57
CA THR A 46 12.88 10.35 -3.84
C THR A 46 11.54 11.00 -3.57
N ALA A 47 11.41 12.27 -3.89
CA ALA A 47 10.16 13.00 -3.69
C ALA A 47 8.97 12.20 -4.25
N GLY A 48 7.95 12.04 -3.43
CA GLY A 48 6.74 11.31 -3.74
C GLY A 48 6.81 9.81 -3.46
N SER A 49 7.94 9.25 -3.03
CA SER A 49 8.06 7.83 -2.67
C SER A 49 8.68 7.65 -1.30
N GLU A 50 8.02 6.92 -0.40
CA GLU A 50 8.50 6.72 0.97
C GLU A 50 8.25 5.31 1.51
N ASP A 51 9.17 4.82 2.32
CA ASP A 51 9.12 3.47 2.91
C ASP A 51 7.93 3.31 3.87
N TYR A 52 7.34 2.11 3.89
CA TYR A 52 6.23 1.81 4.80
C TYR A 52 6.59 2.07 6.27
N LYS A 53 7.79 1.68 6.71
CA LYS A 53 8.27 1.90 8.09
C LYS A 53 8.24 3.37 8.53
N LEU A 54 8.33 4.32 7.60
CA LEU A 54 8.24 5.75 7.88
C LEU A 54 6.79 6.24 7.79
N LEU A 55 6.03 5.78 6.81
CA LEU A 55 4.59 6.07 6.71
C LEU A 55 3.80 5.55 7.92
N LYS A 56 4.19 4.42 8.50
CA LYS A 56 3.63 3.90 9.75
C LYS A 56 3.77 4.91 10.88
N ARG A 57 4.95 5.54 11.02
CA ARG A 57 5.18 6.58 12.03
C ARG A 57 4.32 7.81 11.80
N LEU A 58 4.06 8.17 10.55
CA LEU A 58 3.13 9.25 10.20
C LEU A 58 1.68 8.90 10.60
N ALA A 59 1.26 7.64 10.40
CA ALA A 59 -0.04 7.17 10.85
C ALA A 59 -0.20 7.21 12.38
N GLU A 60 0.90 6.97 13.11
CA GLU A 60 0.95 6.94 14.57
C GLU A 60 1.17 8.32 15.21
N SER A 61 1.56 9.33 14.43
CA SER A 61 1.90 10.67 14.95
C SER A 61 0.69 11.49 15.43
N GLY A 62 -0.52 11.11 15.01
CA GLY A 62 -1.75 11.88 15.22
C GLY A 62 -1.92 13.09 14.28
N THR A 63 -0.90 13.42 13.47
CA THR A 63 -0.97 14.51 12.47
C THR A 63 -1.74 14.08 11.24
N TYR A 64 -1.52 12.84 10.78
CA TYR A 64 -2.19 12.30 9.60
C TYR A 64 -3.42 11.49 10.01
N LYS A 65 -4.53 11.74 9.32
CA LYS A 65 -5.71 10.88 9.45
C LYS A 65 -5.60 9.70 8.48
N LEU A 66 -5.73 8.50 9.02
CA LEU A 66 -5.76 7.25 8.25
C LEU A 66 -7.16 6.97 7.70
N TYR A 67 -7.21 6.71 6.40
CA TYR A 67 -8.42 6.33 5.68
C TYR A 67 -8.23 5.00 4.96
N ARG A 68 -9.34 4.27 4.82
CA ARG A 68 -9.46 3.06 4.02
C ARG A 68 -10.77 3.12 3.25
N GLY A 69 -10.73 2.77 1.97
CA GLY A 69 -11.91 2.68 1.12
C GLY A 69 -12.11 1.24 0.69
N GLU A 70 -13.29 0.68 0.91
CA GLU A 70 -13.58 -0.74 0.60
C GLU A 70 -13.28 -1.11 -0.86
N ARG A 71 -13.44 -0.16 -1.79
CA ARG A 71 -13.19 -0.37 -3.22
C ARG A 71 -11.77 -0.04 -3.67
N ASN A 72 -10.98 0.61 -2.82
CA ASN A 72 -9.74 1.25 -3.23
C ASN A 72 -8.55 0.27 -3.21
N GLY A 73 -8.61 -0.79 -2.41
CA GLY A 73 -7.54 -1.80 -2.35
C GLY A 73 -6.20 -1.26 -1.83
N HIS A 74 -6.22 -0.10 -1.16
CA HIS A 74 -5.08 0.57 -0.52
C HIS A 74 -5.57 1.42 0.67
N ALA A 75 -4.64 1.81 1.53
CA ALA A 75 -4.84 2.78 2.60
C ALA A 75 -4.25 4.12 2.19
N TRP A 76 -4.71 5.21 2.81
CA TRP A 76 -4.03 6.49 2.65
C TRP A 76 -4.07 7.35 3.91
N LEU A 77 -3.03 8.17 4.06
CA LEU A 77 -2.88 9.17 5.09
C LEU A 77 -3.13 10.55 4.47
N PHE A 78 -3.76 11.44 5.23
CA PHE A 78 -3.94 12.84 4.83
C PHE A 78 -3.92 13.76 6.05
N ASP A 79 -3.11 14.83 6.01
CA ASP A 79 -2.98 15.83 7.08
C ASP A 79 -3.70 17.16 6.76
N GLY A 80 -4.37 17.25 5.61
CA GLY A 80 -4.99 18.48 5.10
C GLY A 80 -4.24 19.12 3.92
N THR A 81 -2.98 18.77 3.70
CA THR A 81 -2.14 19.28 2.60
C THR A 81 -1.37 18.19 1.86
N THR A 82 -0.89 17.18 2.57
CA THR A 82 -0.06 16.08 2.08
C THR A 82 -0.81 14.77 2.20
N LEU A 83 -0.85 14.03 1.09
CA LEU A 83 -1.48 12.73 0.97
C LEU A 83 -0.42 11.65 0.70
N TRP A 84 -0.54 10.51 1.38
CA TRP A 84 0.24 9.30 1.12
C TRP A 84 -0.68 8.12 0.86
N THR A 85 -0.56 7.47 -0.29
CA THR A 85 -1.21 6.17 -0.59
C THR A 85 -0.21 5.04 -0.39
N TYR A 86 -0.63 3.96 0.28
CA TYR A 86 0.26 2.86 0.63
C TYR A 86 -0.53 1.60 1.00
N ASP A 87 0.18 0.48 1.15
CA ASP A 87 -0.38 -0.74 1.70
C ASP A 87 -0.01 -0.89 3.17
N ASP A 88 -1.01 -1.16 4.01
CA ASP A 88 -0.83 -1.52 5.41
C ASP A 88 -1.12 -3.02 5.63
N PRO A 89 -0.92 -3.57 6.83
CA PRO A 89 -1.19 -4.98 7.10
C PRO A 89 -2.63 -5.41 6.79
N THR A 90 -3.60 -4.52 6.90
CA THR A 90 -5.01 -4.81 6.60
C THR A 90 -5.24 -4.93 5.09
N VAL A 91 -4.65 -4.05 4.31
CA VAL A 91 -4.67 -4.10 2.84
C VAL A 91 -3.95 -5.35 2.33
N LEU A 92 -2.75 -5.64 2.85
CA LEU A 92 -1.97 -6.80 2.40
C LEU A 92 -2.66 -8.13 2.70
N ARG A 93 -3.33 -8.26 3.84
CA ARG A 93 -4.19 -9.43 4.13
C ARG A 93 -5.32 -9.57 3.10
N THR A 94 -5.90 -8.46 2.67
CA THR A 94 -6.96 -8.46 1.65
C THR A 94 -6.42 -8.90 0.29
N LYS A 95 -5.25 -8.38 -0.12
CA LYS A 95 -4.58 -8.77 -1.37
C LYS A 95 -4.11 -10.23 -1.32
N ALA A 96 -3.60 -10.71 -0.20
CA ALA A 96 -3.24 -12.12 -0.01
C ALA A 96 -4.48 -13.04 -0.07
N SER A 97 -5.62 -12.62 0.49
CA SER A 97 -6.88 -13.35 0.31
C SER A 97 -7.31 -13.40 -1.16
N TYR A 98 -7.12 -12.31 -1.91
CA TYR A 98 -7.37 -12.28 -3.35
C TYR A 98 -6.47 -13.27 -4.12
N VAL A 99 -5.17 -13.34 -3.79
CA VAL A 99 -4.23 -14.32 -4.37
C VAL A 99 -4.77 -15.74 -4.21
N ARG A 100 -5.15 -16.13 -2.99
CA ARG A 100 -5.71 -17.45 -2.70
C ARG A 100 -7.02 -17.74 -3.44
N LYS A 101 -7.99 -16.83 -3.33
CA LYS A 101 -9.33 -16.99 -3.91
C LYS A 101 -9.30 -17.18 -5.44
N ASN A 102 -8.27 -16.65 -6.09
CA ASN A 102 -8.10 -16.73 -7.54
C ASN A 102 -7.07 -17.78 -7.98
N GLY A 103 -6.55 -18.61 -7.06
CA GLY A 103 -5.56 -19.64 -7.39
C GLY A 103 -4.27 -19.09 -8.02
N LEU A 104 -3.87 -17.87 -7.62
CA LEU A 104 -2.65 -17.24 -8.12
C LEU A 104 -1.40 -17.87 -7.47
N GLY A 105 -0.26 -17.77 -8.14
CA GLY A 105 0.99 -18.42 -7.73
C GLY A 105 1.64 -17.89 -6.45
N GLY A 106 1.26 -16.69 -5.99
CA GLY A 106 1.77 -16.13 -4.73
C GLY A 106 1.84 -14.60 -4.75
N ALA A 107 2.73 -14.06 -3.92
CA ALA A 107 3.02 -12.64 -3.81
C ALA A 107 4.51 -12.37 -4.07
N MET A 108 4.80 -11.20 -4.66
CA MET A 108 6.14 -10.63 -4.75
C MET A 108 6.12 -9.30 -3.99
N VAL A 109 7.17 -8.99 -3.24
CA VAL A 109 7.27 -7.75 -2.47
C VAL A 109 8.34 -6.83 -3.05
N TRP A 110 8.06 -5.53 -3.04
CA TRP A 110 9.05 -4.51 -3.37
C TRP A 110 9.04 -3.41 -2.31
N SER A 111 10.09 -3.23 -1.51
CA SER A 111 11.18 -4.19 -1.25
C SER A 111 11.30 -4.43 0.24
N LEU A 112 12.01 -5.50 0.63
CA LEU A 112 12.05 -5.95 2.02
C LEU A 112 12.54 -4.87 2.99
N ASP A 113 13.45 -4.01 2.56
CA ASP A 113 13.99 -2.89 3.33
C ASP A 113 12.95 -1.79 3.66
N GLY A 114 11.82 -1.75 2.96
CA GLY A 114 10.72 -0.84 3.26
C GLY A 114 9.85 -1.28 4.44
N ASP A 115 9.93 -2.56 4.85
CA ASP A 115 9.19 -3.09 5.99
C ASP A 115 9.74 -2.58 7.32
N THR A 116 8.95 -2.77 8.37
CA THR A 116 9.35 -2.61 9.76
C THR A 116 10.43 -3.63 10.18
N PRO A 117 11.29 -3.33 11.16
CA PRO A 117 12.34 -4.24 11.61
C PRO A 117 11.84 -5.62 12.07
N ASP A 118 10.59 -5.70 12.54
CA ASP A 118 9.92 -6.93 12.98
C ASP A 118 9.15 -7.65 11.86
N GLY A 119 9.22 -7.16 10.62
CA GLY A 119 8.64 -7.82 9.44
C GLY A 119 7.10 -7.82 9.43
N GLU A 120 6.49 -6.72 9.83
CA GLU A 120 5.04 -6.61 9.95
C GLU A 120 4.29 -6.87 8.63
N LEU A 121 4.75 -6.29 7.52
CA LEU A 121 4.08 -6.44 6.23
C LEU A 121 4.29 -7.86 5.67
N ILE A 122 5.50 -8.40 5.73
CA ILE A 122 5.76 -9.77 5.25
C ILE A 122 4.97 -10.80 6.08
N THR A 123 4.86 -10.58 7.39
CA THR A 123 4.03 -11.40 8.29
C THR A 123 2.54 -11.30 7.94
N ALA A 124 2.07 -10.11 7.55
CA ALA A 124 0.68 -9.93 7.14
C ALA A 124 0.35 -10.68 5.83
N ILE A 125 1.29 -10.70 4.88
CA ILE A 125 1.17 -11.47 3.63
C ILE A 125 1.16 -12.97 3.94
N ASP A 126 2.14 -13.46 4.71
CA ASP A 126 2.26 -14.88 5.07
C ASP A 126 0.98 -15.42 5.71
N ARG A 127 0.49 -14.73 6.75
CA ARG A 127 -0.78 -15.09 7.43
C ARG A 127 -1.97 -15.04 6.47
N GLY A 128 -1.98 -14.09 5.53
CA GLY A 128 -3.04 -13.98 4.53
C GLY A 128 -3.06 -15.15 3.54
N LEU A 129 -1.88 -15.64 3.15
CA LEU A 129 -1.71 -16.77 2.23
C LEU A 129 -1.93 -18.14 2.91
N ASN A 130 -1.58 -18.25 4.19
CA ASN A 130 -1.59 -19.53 4.92
C ASN A 130 -2.84 -19.77 5.79
N ARG A 131 -3.79 -18.84 5.87
CA ARG A 131 -5.05 -19.05 6.60
C ARG A 131 -5.83 -20.25 6.04
N ARG A 132 -5.74 -21.41 6.72
CA ARG A 132 -6.69 -22.53 6.60
C ARG A 132 -8.06 -22.07 7.08
#